data_AF-A0A9P8J7Q0-F1
#
_entry.id   AF-A0A9P8J7Q0-F1
#
_cell.length_a   1.000
_cell.length_b   1.000
_cell.length_c   1.000
_cell.angle_alpha   90.00
_cell.angle_beta   90.00
_cell.angle_gamma   90.00
#
_symmetry.space_group_name_H-M   'P 1'
#
loop_
_entity.id
_entity.type
_entity.pdbx_description
1 polymer ?
#
loop_
_entity_poly.entity_id
_entity_poly.type
_entity_poly.pdbx_seq_one_letter_code
_entity_poly.pdbx_strand_id
1 'polypeptide(L)'
;MSLSAQLLIAVSVLYLTRLYYNFRHNVAKAQAIGLTVSAVPIDQWNAFWLMLASPVREFFRSVLSRSTFRKLNLAIFGWEFGEKRRPFDELTINLDALNHKSFVLAVLSKLKLWTIDRQAIQDVLHRTHAFEVPSALEFALGQFGPNVMTTNGAIWARHRRIVSSVIDERISKTVFEVSVRQSLELLDELFADSQEDSSSAETLDLFNMLKKLTIHVLIASGMSQQVSWNDQNHFTPEPGYTMSSIESLTTVVANLVEIGIFPTAPQRQLWHMRWFCLPDTLFGRIGSLKRSMRCYLSPRPQHLTTQTSFLERAAPWPSCLRL
;
A
#
# COMPACT_ATOMS: atom_id res chain seq x y z
N MET A 1 -34.50 32.28 1.19
CA MET A 1 -33.62 31.10 1.35
C MET A 1 -33.86 30.52 2.73
N SER A 2 -34.00 29.20 2.87
CA SER A 2 -34.20 28.57 4.18
C SER A 2 -32.99 28.83 5.10
N LEU A 3 -33.21 28.98 6.40
CA LEU A 3 -32.13 29.17 7.40
C LEU A 3 -31.06 28.07 7.31
N SER A 4 -31.45 26.85 6.92
CA SER A 4 -30.53 25.74 6.65
C SER A 4 -29.55 26.02 5.50
N ALA A 5 -30.01 26.67 4.42
CA ALA A 5 -29.16 27.02 3.29
C ALA A 5 -28.14 28.11 3.68
N GLN A 6 -28.56 29.10 4.47
CA GLN A 6 -27.65 30.15 4.97
C GLN A 6 -26.58 29.56 5.90
N LEU A 7 -26.94 28.61 6.76
CA LEU A 7 -25.99 27.94 7.66
C LEU A 7 -24.99 27.07 6.88
N LEU A 8 -25.45 26.32 5.87
CA LEU A 8 -24.55 25.55 5.01
C LEU A 8 -23.56 26.44 4.24
N ILE A 9 -24.02 27.57 3.71
CA ILE A 9 -23.17 28.54 3.02
C ILE A 9 -22.14 29.13 4.01
N ALA A 10 -22.57 29.57 5.19
CA ALA A 10 -21.68 30.14 6.19
C ALA A 10 -20.59 29.15 6.62
N VAL A 11 -20.96 27.89 6.88
CA VAL A 11 -20.00 26.82 7.23
C VAL A 11 -19.05 26.54 6.07
N SER A 12 -19.55 26.52 4.83
CA SER A 12 -18.73 26.30 3.63
C SER A 12 -17.72 27.43 3.42
N VAL A 13 -18.16 28.69 3.57
CA VAL A 13 -17.28 29.87 3.46
C VAL A 13 -16.21 29.85 4.56
N LEU A 14 -16.59 29.53 5.80
CA LEU A 14 -15.64 29.46 6.93
C LEU A 14 -14.62 28.33 6.70
N TYR A 15 -15.06 27.17 6.19
CA TYR A 15 -14.19 26.07 5.82
C TYR A 15 -13.21 26.44 4.70
N LEU A 16 -13.69 27.04 3.60
CA LEU A 16 -12.84 27.48 2.49
C LEU A 16 -11.85 28.56 2.91
N THR A 17 -12.27 29.50 3.76
CA THR A 17 -11.40 30.56 4.30
C THR A 17 -10.28 29.94 5.15
N ARG A 18 -10.61 28.95 5.99
CA ARG A 18 -9.62 28.19 6.76
C ARG A 18 -8.64 27.43 5.87
N LEU A 19 -9.12 26.78 4.81
CA LEU A 19 -8.27 26.08 3.85
C LEU A 19 -7.31 27.05 3.14
N TYR A 20 -7.81 28.19 2.70
CA TYR A 20 -7.00 29.22 2.06
C TYR A 20 -5.94 29.79 3.01
N TYR A 21 -6.33 30.10 4.26
CA TYR A 21 -5.40 30.57 5.28
C TYR A 21 -4.29 29.56 5.57
N ASN A 22 -4.65 28.28 5.77
CA ASN A 22 -3.69 27.21 5.99
C ASN A 22 -2.73 27.04 4.82
N PHE A 23 -3.25 27.10 3.58
CA PHE A 23 -2.42 27.01 2.39
C PHE A 23 -1.43 28.17 2.30
N ARG A 24 -1.89 29.41 2.51
CA ARG A 24 -1.02 30.60 2.51
C ARG A 24 0.05 30.52 3.60
N HIS A 25 -0.33 30.08 4.80
CA HIS A 25 0.60 29.87 5.91
C HIS A 25 1.65 28.81 5.59
N ASN A 26 1.24 27.70 4.99
CA ASN A 26 2.15 26.63 4.57
C ASN A 26 3.10 27.10 3.46
N VAL A 27 2.61 27.87 2.48
CA VAL A 27 3.46 28.46 1.44
C VAL A 27 4.49 29.41 2.05
N ALA A 28 4.10 30.27 2.99
CA ALA A 28 5.03 31.16 3.68
C ALA A 28 6.08 30.39 4.49
N LYS A 29 5.67 29.34 5.21
CA LYS A 29 6.60 28.44 5.91
C LYS A 29 7.57 27.75 4.97
N ALA A 30 7.10 27.27 3.82
CA ALA A 30 7.94 26.61 2.83
C ALA A 30 8.98 27.57 2.25
N GLN A 31 8.59 28.82 2.00
CA GLN A 31 9.51 29.86 1.52
C GLN A 31 10.58 30.20 2.57
N ALA A 32 10.25 30.14 3.87
CA ALA A 32 11.21 30.36 4.94
C ALA A 32 12.28 29.25 5.07
N ILE A 33 12.05 28.06 4.51
CA ILE A 33 13.01 26.95 4.54
C ILE A 33 14.21 27.20 3.59
N GLY A 34 14.05 28.09 2.60
CA GLY A 34 15.11 28.41 1.64
C GLY A 34 15.32 27.36 0.53
N LEU A 35 14.36 26.43 0.35
CA LEU A 35 14.32 25.45 -0.74
C LEU A 35 13.32 25.87 -1.83
N THR A 36 13.41 25.32 -3.05
CA THR A 36 12.37 25.58 -4.06
C THR A 36 11.01 25.12 -3.57
N VAL A 37 10.02 26.00 -3.63
CA VAL A 37 8.64 25.70 -3.27
C VAL A 37 7.78 25.54 -4.51
N SER A 38 7.13 24.38 -4.65
CA SER A 38 6.02 24.18 -5.59
C SER A 38 4.71 24.16 -4.80
N ALA A 39 3.89 25.19 -4.99
CA ALA A 39 2.62 25.33 -4.28
C ALA A 39 1.49 24.63 -5.06
N VAL A 40 0.91 23.59 -4.47
CA VAL A 40 -0.20 22.82 -5.06
C VAL A 40 -1.28 22.62 -4.01
N PRO A 41 -2.52 23.08 -4.26
CA PRO A 41 -3.57 23.06 -3.24
C PRO A 41 -4.21 21.66 -3.04
N ILE A 42 -3.57 20.59 -3.52
CA ILE A 42 -4.13 19.24 -3.47
C ILE A 42 -3.18 18.33 -2.71
N ASP A 43 -3.73 17.57 -1.76
CA ASP A 43 -2.99 16.61 -0.98
C ASP A 43 -2.99 15.24 -1.63
N GLN A 44 -1.80 14.73 -1.98
CA GLN A 44 -1.60 13.40 -2.54
C GLN A 44 -2.16 12.27 -1.67
N TRP A 45 -2.30 12.49 -0.35
CA TRP A 45 -2.80 11.48 0.59
C TRP A 45 -4.29 11.66 0.93
N ASN A 46 -4.97 12.61 0.30
CA ASN A 46 -6.42 12.72 0.45
C ASN A 46 -7.09 11.52 -0.24
N ALA A 47 -7.86 10.72 0.51
CA ALA A 47 -8.51 9.51 0.00
C ALA A 47 -9.37 9.77 -1.25
N PHE A 48 -10.07 10.90 -1.28
CA PHE A 48 -10.86 11.31 -2.45
C PHE A 48 -9.97 11.56 -3.67
N TRP A 49 -8.83 12.22 -3.48
CA TRP A 49 -7.89 12.50 -4.56
C TRP A 49 -7.19 11.23 -5.04
N LEU A 50 -6.81 10.31 -4.15
CA LEU A 50 -6.21 9.02 -4.52
C LEU A 50 -7.09 8.22 -5.49
N MET A 51 -8.41 8.21 -5.26
CA MET A 51 -9.38 7.55 -6.15
C MET A 51 -9.56 8.28 -7.48
N LEU A 52 -9.70 9.60 -7.42
CA LEU A 52 -10.04 10.41 -8.59
C LEU A 52 -8.84 10.70 -9.48
N ALA A 53 -7.62 10.72 -8.95
CA ALA A 53 -6.46 11.26 -9.66
C ALA A 53 -6.13 10.54 -10.98
N SER A 54 -6.39 9.24 -11.11
CA SER A 54 -6.10 8.48 -12.34
C SER A 54 -6.97 8.93 -13.54
N PRO A 55 -8.31 8.85 -13.49
CA PRO A 55 -9.15 9.35 -14.59
C PRO A 55 -9.06 10.87 -14.75
N VAL A 56 -8.85 11.59 -13.65
CA VAL A 56 -8.77 13.05 -13.65
C VAL A 56 -7.45 13.56 -14.26
N ARG A 57 -6.39 12.74 -14.30
CA ARG A 57 -5.13 13.09 -14.97
C ARG A 57 -5.33 13.34 -16.46
N GLU A 58 -6.04 12.45 -17.15
CA GLU A 58 -6.24 12.58 -18.59
C GLU A 58 -7.18 13.75 -18.92
N PHE A 59 -8.18 13.97 -18.06
CA PHE A 59 -9.04 15.14 -18.16
C PHE A 59 -8.28 16.46 -17.95
N PHE A 60 -7.44 16.58 -16.92
CA PHE A 60 -6.67 17.80 -16.70
C PHE A 60 -5.58 18.02 -17.74
N ARG A 61 -5.11 16.96 -18.41
CA ARG A 61 -4.15 17.09 -19.51
C ARG A 61 -4.74 17.86 -20.70
N SER A 62 -6.03 17.68 -20.97
CA SER A 62 -6.71 18.34 -22.10
C SER A 62 -7.22 19.74 -21.74
N VAL A 63 -7.60 19.99 -20.48
CA VAL A 63 -8.22 21.25 -20.04
C VAL A 63 -7.21 22.28 -19.51
N LEU A 64 -6.14 21.84 -18.84
CA LEU A 64 -5.23 22.75 -18.14
C LEU A 64 -4.01 23.13 -19.00
N SER A 65 -3.54 24.38 -18.87
CA SER A 65 -2.27 24.81 -19.47
C SER A 65 -1.11 23.92 -18.99
N ARG A 66 -0.13 23.67 -19.88
CA ARG A 66 0.99 22.75 -19.63
C ARG A 66 1.71 23.04 -18.30
N SER A 67 1.92 24.30 -17.94
CA SER A 67 2.62 24.67 -16.70
C SER A 67 1.81 24.32 -15.44
N THR A 68 0.51 24.61 -15.45
CA THR A 68 -0.39 24.29 -14.32
C THR A 68 -0.59 22.78 -14.21
N PHE A 69 -0.75 22.09 -15.33
CA PHE A 69 -0.85 20.62 -15.36
C PHE A 69 0.41 19.98 -14.78
N ARG A 70 1.60 20.46 -15.15
CA ARG A 70 2.88 19.97 -14.61
C ARG A 70 2.97 20.11 -13.09
N LYS A 71 2.53 21.25 -12.54
CA LYS A 71 2.49 21.44 -11.07
C LYS A 71 1.48 20.53 -10.41
N LEU A 72 0.29 20.40 -10.99
CA LEU A 72 -0.77 19.53 -10.51
C LEU A 72 -0.35 18.05 -10.54
N ASN A 73 0.41 17.65 -11.56
CA ASN A 73 0.88 16.27 -11.72
C ASN A 73 1.77 15.86 -10.53
N LEU A 74 2.49 16.79 -9.89
CA LEU A 74 3.27 16.51 -8.67
C LEU A 74 2.41 16.18 -7.45
N ALA A 75 1.12 16.51 -7.47
CA ALA A 75 0.18 16.12 -6.42
C ALA A 75 -0.55 14.80 -6.72
N ILE A 76 -0.33 14.22 -7.90
CA ILE A 76 -0.88 12.90 -8.26
C ILE A 76 0.02 11.82 -7.65
N PHE A 77 -0.58 10.82 -7.02
CA PHE A 77 0.18 9.68 -6.50
C PHE A 77 0.86 8.92 -7.65
N GLY A 78 2.15 8.59 -7.52
CA GLY A 78 2.92 7.95 -8.58
C GLY A 78 3.45 8.92 -9.64
N TRP A 79 3.47 10.23 -9.37
CA TRP A 79 4.08 11.21 -10.27
C TRP A 79 5.55 10.90 -10.58
N GLU A 80 6.24 10.20 -9.68
CA GLU A 80 7.64 9.80 -9.78
C GLU A 80 7.87 8.91 -11.02
N PHE A 81 6.89 8.06 -11.36
CA PHE A 81 6.99 7.16 -12.52
C PHE A 81 6.86 7.91 -13.85
N GLY A 82 5.97 8.91 -13.90
CA GLY A 82 5.68 9.66 -15.12
C GLY A 82 6.65 10.80 -15.38
N GLU A 83 7.01 11.54 -14.34
CA GLU A 83 7.84 12.75 -14.44
C GLU A 83 9.33 12.48 -14.22
N LYS A 84 9.66 11.35 -13.57
CA LYS A 84 11.03 10.93 -13.28
C LYS A 84 11.79 12.07 -12.59
N ARG A 85 12.93 12.47 -13.16
CA ARG A 85 13.81 13.51 -12.62
C ARG A 85 13.40 14.94 -13.01
N ARG A 86 12.51 15.11 -14.00
CA ARG A 86 12.16 16.43 -14.57
C ARG A 86 11.82 17.49 -13.52
N PRO A 87 11.04 17.21 -12.46
CA PRO A 87 10.69 18.23 -11.47
C PRO A 87 11.89 18.74 -10.69
N PHE A 88 12.88 17.87 -10.43
CA PHE A 88 14.13 18.29 -9.80
C PHE A 88 14.91 19.19 -10.73
N ASP A 89 15.02 18.84 -12.02
CA ASP A 89 15.81 19.65 -12.96
C ASP A 89 15.12 21.00 -13.27
N GLU A 90 13.80 21.04 -13.44
CA GLU A 90 13.06 22.27 -13.80
C GLU A 90 12.83 23.23 -12.62
N LEU A 91 12.53 22.71 -11.42
CA LEU A 91 12.24 23.56 -10.27
C LEU A 91 13.52 24.16 -9.68
N THR A 92 14.70 23.67 -10.06
CA THR A 92 15.96 24.05 -9.43
C THR A 92 16.94 24.79 -10.33
N ILE A 93 16.52 25.10 -11.56
CA ILE A 93 17.32 25.83 -12.57
C ILE A 93 17.89 27.15 -12.03
N ASN A 94 17.19 27.79 -11.08
CA ASN A 94 17.54 29.12 -10.56
C ASN A 94 18.16 29.12 -9.15
N LEU A 95 18.65 27.98 -8.65
CA LEU A 95 19.23 27.86 -7.31
C LEU A 95 20.69 27.40 -7.35
N ASP A 96 21.48 27.87 -6.37
CA ASP A 96 22.88 27.51 -6.15
C ASP A 96 23.15 26.00 -6.10
N ALA A 97 24.40 25.62 -6.41
CA ALA A 97 25.01 24.27 -6.49
C ALA A 97 24.43 23.18 -5.53
N LEU A 98 24.03 23.61 -4.34
CA LEU A 98 23.61 22.78 -3.22
C LEU A 98 22.10 22.51 -3.18
N ASN A 99 21.27 23.40 -3.73
CA ASN A 99 19.82 23.36 -3.59
C ASN A 99 19.10 22.67 -4.76
N HIS A 100 19.82 22.17 -5.77
CA HIS A 100 19.18 21.54 -6.94
C HIS A 100 18.67 20.11 -6.76
N LYS A 101 18.85 19.57 -5.57
CA LYS A 101 18.55 18.17 -5.29
C LYS A 101 17.30 17.99 -4.46
N SER A 102 16.67 19.07 -4.00
CA SER A 102 15.53 18.99 -3.10
C SER A 102 14.52 20.10 -3.38
N PHE A 103 13.24 19.77 -3.34
CA PHE A 103 12.16 20.74 -3.42
C PHE A 103 11.06 20.42 -2.40
N VAL A 104 10.32 21.46 -2.01
CA VAL A 104 9.21 21.35 -1.08
C VAL A 104 7.90 21.54 -1.82
N LEU A 105 7.00 20.58 -1.69
CA LEU A 105 5.62 20.70 -2.12
C LEU A 105 4.81 21.34 -0.97
N ALA A 106 4.32 22.56 -1.18
CA ALA A 106 3.43 23.22 -0.24
C ALA A 106 1.98 22.83 -0.56
N VAL A 107 1.38 22.07 0.36
CA VAL A 107 0.02 21.53 0.26
C VAL A 107 -0.89 22.15 1.33
N LEU A 108 -2.22 22.05 1.17
CA LEU A 108 -3.23 22.47 2.17
C LEU A 108 -2.96 21.91 3.57
N SER A 109 -2.53 20.66 3.65
CA SER A 109 -2.37 19.94 4.92
C SER A 109 -0.97 20.15 5.50
N LYS A 110 0.04 19.53 4.90
CA LYS A 110 1.43 19.51 5.39
C LYS A 110 2.42 19.81 4.28
N LEU A 111 3.61 20.29 4.64
CA LEU A 111 4.73 20.40 3.72
C LEU A 111 5.30 19.01 3.42
N LYS A 112 5.66 18.78 2.16
CA LYS A 112 6.30 17.53 1.73
C LYS A 112 7.63 17.84 1.10
N LEU A 113 8.69 17.27 1.65
CA LEU A 113 10.04 17.39 1.11
C LEU A 113 10.28 16.23 0.15
N TRP A 114 10.71 16.56 -1.06
CA TRP A 114 11.20 15.60 -2.04
C TRP A 114 12.68 15.85 -2.24
N THR A 115 13.49 14.80 -2.14
CA THR A 115 14.94 14.91 -2.27
C THR A 115 15.54 13.76 -3.06
N ILE A 116 16.52 14.09 -3.90
CA ILE A 116 17.43 13.17 -4.57
C ILE A 116 18.85 13.27 -3.99
N ASP A 117 19.05 14.08 -2.95
CA ASP A 117 20.37 14.22 -2.34
C ASP A 117 20.72 13.00 -1.49
N ARG A 118 21.86 12.41 -1.78
CA ARG A 118 22.32 11.19 -1.11
C ARG A 118 22.52 11.42 0.39
N GLN A 119 23.09 12.56 0.79
CA GLN A 119 23.39 12.85 2.19
C GLN A 119 22.10 13.06 2.97
N ALA A 120 21.17 13.86 2.45
CA ALA A 120 19.84 14.02 3.05
C ALA A 120 19.09 12.68 3.18
N ILE A 121 19.12 11.83 2.15
CA ILE A 121 18.48 10.50 2.20
C ILE A 121 19.12 9.63 3.29
N GLN A 122 20.46 9.59 3.36
CA GLN A 122 21.15 8.84 4.40
C GLN A 122 20.78 9.36 5.78
N ASP A 123 20.80 10.67 6.01
CA ASP A 123 20.44 11.26 7.30
C ASP A 123 19.01 10.93 7.72
N VAL A 124 18.06 10.97 6.78
CA VAL A 124 16.66 10.60 7.03
C VAL A 124 16.56 9.12 7.41
N LEU A 125 17.24 8.24 6.68
CA LEU A 125 17.21 6.79 6.92
C LEU A 125 17.89 6.39 8.23
N HIS A 126 18.92 7.11 8.68
CA HIS A 126 19.56 6.85 9.97
C HIS A 126 18.73 7.37 11.15
N ARG A 127 17.92 8.41 10.95
CA ARG A 127 17.09 9.04 12.00
C ARG A 127 15.68 8.47 12.04
N THR A 128 15.53 7.14 12.12
CA THR A 128 14.22 6.46 12.12
C THR A 128 13.28 6.88 13.26
N HIS A 129 13.82 7.42 14.36
CA HIS A 129 13.03 7.95 15.47
C HIS A 129 12.46 9.35 15.22
N ALA A 130 13.07 10.13 14.32
CA ALA A 130 12.62 11.48 13.98
C ALA A 130 11.59 11.48 12.83
N PHE A 131 11.61 10.44 12.00
CA PHE A 131 10.73 10.29 10.84
C PHE A 131 9.77 9.11 11.06
N GLU A 132 8.56 9.44 11.49
CA GLU A 132 7.50 8.46 11.71
C GLU A 132 6.79 8.06 10.42
N VAL A 133 6.19 6.86 10.45
CA VAL A 133 5.34 6.36 9.38
C VAL A 133 4.13 7.30 9.18
N PRO A 134 3.80 7.67 7.93
CA PRO A 134 2.63 8.49 7.64
C PRO A 134 1.31 7.83 8.08
N SER A 135 0.41 8.60 8.69
CA SER A 135 -0.91 8.16 9.14
C SER A 135 -1.80 7.58 8.03
N ALA A 136 -1.55 7.96 6.77
CA ALA A 136 -2.26 7.40 5.61
C ALA A 136 -1.91 5.91 5.40
N LEU A 137 -0.66 5.52 5.63
CA LEU A 137 -0.22 4.13 5.54
C LEU A 137 -0.78 3.31 6.71
N GLU A 138 -0.81 3.90 7.91
CA GLU A 138 -1.46 3.33 9.08
C GLU A 138 -2.96 3.08 8.83
N PHE A 139 -3.66 4.02 8.20
CA PHE A 139 -5.07 3.84 7.85
C PHE A 139 -5.30 2.69 6.88
N ALA A 140 -4.48 2.59 5.82
CA ALA A 140 -4.64 1.58 4.77
C ALA A 140 -4.24 0.17 5.23
N LEU A 141 -3.15 0.04 5.99
CA LEU A 141 -2.60 -1.25 6.41
C LEU A 141 -2.97 -1.65 7.84
N GLY A 142 -3.39 -0.70 8.69
CA GLY A 142 -3.75 -0.95 10.08
C GLY A 142 -4.99 -1.83 10.24
N GLN A 143 -5.77 -2.00 9.18
CA GLN A 143 -6.88 -2.96 9.14
C GLN A 143 -6.46 -4.42 9.33
N PHE A 144 -5.19 -4.75 9.05
CA PHE A 144 -4.61 -6.07 9.27
C PHE A 144 -3.95 -6.20 10.66
N GLY A 145 -4.03 -5.14 11.47
CA GLY A 145 -3.41 -5.07 12.79
C GLY A 145 -2.05 -4.34 12.77
N PRO A 146 -1.47 -4.13 13.97
CA PRO A 146 -0.16 -3.51 14.11
C PRO A 146 0.93 -4.33 13.42
N ASN A 147 1.68 -3.70 12.52
CA ASN A 147 2.74 -4.35 11.74
C ASN A 147 3.96 -3.42 11.57
N VAL A 148 5.03 -3.90 10.94
CA VAL A 148 6.27 -3.12 10.73
C VAL A 148 6.02 -1.83 9.94
N MET A 149 5.01 -1.81 9.07
CA MET A 149 4.66 -0.67 8.22
C MET A 149 3.62 0.27 8.86
N THR A 150 3.10 -0.03 10.05
CA THR A 150 2.07 0.79 10.73
C THR A 150 2.45 1.21 12.14
N THR A 151 3.55 0.68 12.69
CA THR A 151 4.00 0.97 14.05
C THR A 151 5.24 1.86 14.04
N ASN A 152 5.41 2.63 15.12
CA ASN A 152 6.55 3.54 15.32
C ASN A 152 7.31 3.21 16.63
N GLY A 153 8.52 3.76 16.78
CA GLY A 153 9.31 3.71 18.02
C GLY A 153 9.71 2.30 18.48
N ALA A 154 9.55 2.01 19.77
CA ALA A 154 9.99 0.73 20.36
C ALA A 154 9.19 -0.48 19.85
N ILE A 155 7.90 -0.28 19.53
CA ILE A 155 7.05 -1.34 18.98
C ILE A 155 7.53 -1.71 17.57
N TRP A 156 7.85 -0.69 16.75
CA TRP A 156 8.45 -0.90 15.44
C TRP A 156 9.76 -1.68 15.53
N ALA A 157 10.66 -1.32 16.45
CA ALA A 157 11.93 -2.01 16.63
C ALA A 157 11.72 -3.50 16.99
N ARG A 158 10.73 -3.81 17.83
CA ARG A 158 10.35 -5.18 18.17
C ARG A 158 9.84 -5.95 16.95
N HIS A 159 8.88 -5.38 16.21
CA HIS A 159 8.34 -6.02 15.01
C HIS A 159 9.42 -6.24 13.96
N ARG A 160 10.26 -5.23 13.72
CA ARG A 160 11.38 -5.32 12.77
C ARG A 160 12.34 -6.44 13.15
N ARG A 161 12.69 -6.58 14.44
CA ARG A 161 13.58 -7.65 14.91
C ARG A 161 13.03 -9.04 14.63
N ILE A 162 11.72 -9.25 14.82
CA ILE A 162 11.05 -10.52 14.53
C ILE A 162 11.03 -10.78 13.02
N VAL A 163 10.68 -9.79 12.21
CA VAL A 163 10.64 -9.94 10.75
C VAL A 163 12.05 -10.19 10.19
N SER A 164 13.08 -9.49 10.68
CA SER A 164 14.45 -9.70 10.23
C SER A 164 15.01 -11.08 10.56
N SER A 165 14.51 -11.77 11.60
CA SER A 165 14.94 -13.14 11.86
C SER A 165 14.33 -14.17 10.92
N VAL A 166 13.22 -13.82 10.26
CA VAL A 166 12.59 -14.68 9.25
C VAL A 166 13.23 -14.45 7.89
N ILE A 167 13.52 -13.19 7.53
CA ILE A 167 14.19 -12.83 6.28
C ILE A 167 15.70 -13.12 6.39
N ASP A 168 16.04 -14.40 6.33
CA ASP A 168 17.41 -14.92 6.34
C ASP A 168 17.77 -15.58 5.00
N GLU A 169 19.06 -15.85 4.78
CA GLU A 169 19.61 -16.42 3.54
C GLU A 169 18.95 -17.76 3.17
N ARG A 170 18.52 -18.52 4.17
CA ARG A 170 17.80 -19.78 3.98
C ARG A 170 16.48 -19.58 3.21
N ILE A 171 15.71 -18.54 3.54
CA ILE A 171 14.46 -18.24 2.84
C ILE A 171 14.76 -17.71 1.44
N SER A 172 15.81 -16.90 1.27
CA SER A 172 16.24 -16.41 -0.04
C SER A 172 16.49 -17.56 -1.03
N LYS A 173 17.15 -18.63 -0.57
CA LYS A 173 17.37 -19.83 -1.40
C LYS A 173 16.05 -20.47 -1.86
N THR A 174 15.12 -20.70 -0.93
CA THR A 174 13.82 -21.30 -1.26
C THR A 174 13.00 -20.40 -2.19
N VAL A 175 12.98 -19.08 -1.95
CA VAL A 175 12.33 -18.10 -2.81
C VAL A 175 12.91 -18.16 -4.23
N PHE A 176 14.24 -18.23 -4.35
CA PHE A 176 14.92 -18.32 -5.63
C PHE A 176 14.54 -19.59 -6.39
N GLU A 177 14.65 -20.76 -5.75
CA GLU A 177 14.29 -22.04 -6.37
C GLU A 177 12.83 -22.08 -6.86
N VAL A 178 11.90 -21.59 -6.04
CA VAL A 178 10.48 -21.53 -6.42
C VAL A 178 10.26 -20.52 -7.55
N SER A 179 10.91 -19.36 -7.49
CA SER A 179 10.77 -18.33 -8.53
C SER A 179 11.26 -18.82 -9.89
N VAL A 180 12.37 -19.57 -9.94
CA VAL A 180 12.88 -20.17 -11.18
C VAL A 180 11.88 -21.19 -11.70
N ARG A 181 11.43 -22.13 -10.86
CA ARG A 181 10.47 -23.16 -11.28
C ARG A 181 9.18 -22.55 -11.85
N GLN A 182 8.57 -21.61 -11.12
CA GLN A 182 7.32 -20.99 -11.55
C GLN A 182 7.48 -20.05 -12.75
N SER A 183 8.66 -19.44 -12.94
CA SER A 183 8.94 -18.63 -14.13
C SER A 183 9.10 -19.49 -15.38
N LEU A 184 9.69 -20.69 -15.26
CA LEU A 184 9.76 -21.65 -16.36
C LEU A 184 8.37 -22.13 -16.76
N GLU A 185 7.52 -22.49 -15.78
CA GLU A 185 6.13 -22.88 -16.03
C GLU A 185 5.31 -21.75 -16.71
N LEU A 186 5.55 -20.50 -16.34
CA LEU A 186 4.96 -19.33 -16.99
C LEU A 186 5.45 -19.16 -18.44
N LEU A 187 6.75 -19.36 -18.70
CA LEU A 187 7.30 -19.28 -20.06
C LEU A 187 6.76 -20.40 -20.95
N ASP A 188 6.64 -21.62 -20.42
CA ASP A 188 6.05 -22.74 -21.15
C ASP A 188 4.61 -22.44 -21.57
N GLU A 189 3.79 -21.84 -20.71
CA GLU A 189 2.43 -21.39 -21.05
C GLU A 189 2.43 -20.30 -22.12
N LEU A 190 3.28 -19.28 -21.99
CA LEU A 190 3.40 -18.20 -22.97
C LEU A 190 3.81 -18.71 -24.36
N PHE A 191 4.76 -19.65 -24.43
CA PHE A 191 5.24 -20.18 -25.70
C PHE A 191 4.30 -21.23 -26.29
N ALA A 192 3.58 -21.99 -25.47
CA ALA A 192 2.56 -22.92 -25.95
C ALA A 192 1.38 -22.20 -26.63
N ASP A 193 0.95 -21.06 -26.08
CA ASP A 193 -0.17 -20.27 -26.62
C ASP A 193 0.21 -19.49 -27.90
N SER A 194 1.50 -19.19 -28.08
CA SER A 194 2.02 -18.47 -29.25
C SER A 194 2.05 -19.28 -30.57
N GLN A 195 1.69 -20.57 -30.53
CA GLN A 195 1.81 -21.47 -31.68
C GLN A 195 0.57 -21.47 -32.59
N GLU A 196 -0.59 -20.96 -32.14
CA GLU A 196 -1.83 -20.96 -32.94
C GLU A 196 -2.22 -19.62 -33.55
N ASP A 197 -1.81 -18.46 -33.03
CA ASP A 197 -1.98 -17.18 -33.71
C ASP A 197 -0.95 -16.16 -33.20
N SER A 198 -0.28 -15.46 -34.12
CA SER A 198 0.78 -14.49 -33.85
C SER A 198 0.24 -13.18 -33.25
N SER A 199 -0.57 -13.25 -32.19
CA SER A 199 -0.97 -12.08 -31.42
C SER A 199 0.00 -11.91 -30.25
N SER A 200 0.75 -10.82 -30.28
CA SER A 200 1.59 -10.38 -29.17
C SER A 200 0.73 -10.31 -27.90
N ALA A 201 1.06 -11.11 -26.88
CA ALA A 201 0.32 -11.17 -25.62
C ALA A 201 0.01 -9.76 -25.09
N GLU A 202 -1.25 -9.50 -24.76
CA GLU A 202 -1.66 -8.20 -24.24
C GLU A 202 -0.90 -7.90 -22.94
N THR A 203 -0.44 -6.66 -22.76
CA THR A 203 0.33 -6.25 -21.57
C THR A 203 -0.42 -6.53 -20.26
N LEU A 204 -1.76 -6.53 -20.32
CA LEU A 204 -2.62 -6.81 -19.18
C LEU A 204 -2.54 -8.27 -18.73
N ASP A 205 -2.47 -9.22 -19.67
CA ASP A 205 -2.40 -10.64 -19.38
C ASP A 205 -1.04 -11.02 -18.80
N LEU A 206 0.04 -10.46 -19.35
CA LEU A 206 1.38 -10.62 -18.75
C LEU A 206 1.44 -10.06 -17.33
N PHE A 207 0.82 -8.91 -17.08
CA PHE A 207 0.74 -8.35 -15.72
C PHE A 207 -0.02 -9.27 -14.76
N ASN A 208 -1.13 -9.86 -15.20
CA ASN A 208 -1.90 -10.82 -14.42
C ASN A 208 -1.10 -12.12 -14.15
N MET A 209 -0.37 -12.63 -15.14
CA MET A 209 0.51 -13.80 -14.99
C MET A 209 1.67 -13.53 -14.02
N LEU A 210 2.33 -12.38 -14.12
CA LEU A 210 3.39 -11.97 -13.18
C LEU A 210 2.85 -11.79 -11.75
N LYS A 211 1.63 -11.29 -11.60
CA LYS A 211 0.95 -11.21 -10.31
C LYS A 211 0.66 -12.59 -9.74
N LYS A 212 0.16 -13.54 -10.55
CA LYS A 212 -0.04 -14.95 -10.17
C LYS A 212 1.27 -15.58 -9.71
N LEU A 213 2.33 -15.46 -10.50
CA LEU A 213 3.71 -15.89 -10.17
C LEU A 213 4.16 -15.36 -8.82
N THR A 214 4.03 -14.04 -8.60
CA THR A 214 4.47 -13.39 -7.36
C THR A 214 3.73 -13.94 -6.14
N ILE A 215 2.41 -14.12 -6.26
CA ILE A 215 1.60 -14.66 -5.15
C ILE A 215 1.98 -16.12 -4.88
N HIS A 216 2.18 -16.94 -5.91
CA HIS A 216 2.59 -18.34 -5.75
C HIS A 216 3.94 -18.45 -5.03
N VAL A 217 4.92 -17.62 -5.42
CA VAL A 217 6.23 -17.58 -4.76
C VAL A 217 6.08 -17.20 -3.29
N LEU A 218 5.29 -16.18 -2.96
CA LEU A 218 5.06 -15.73 -1.58
C LEU A 218 4.37 -16.81 -0.72
N ILE A 219 3.40 -17.53 -1.28
CA ILE A 219 2.70 -18.61 -0.57
C ILE A 219 3.65 -19.79 -0.34
N ALA A 220 4.41 -20.18 -1.37
CA ALA A 220 5.37 -21.26 -1.26
C ALA A 220 6.48 -20.96 -0.26
N SER A 221 7.04 -19.75 -0.26
CA SER A 221 8.11 -19.38 0.68
C SER A 221 7.59 -19.03 2.07
N GLY A 222 6.42 -18.39 2.16
CA GLY A 222 5.87 -17.86 3.42
C GLY A 222 5.01 -18.86 4.19
N MET A 223 4.28 -19.74 3.49
CA MET A 223 3.37 -20.73 4.09
C MET A 223 3.86 -22.17 3.92
N SER A 224 5.02 -22.36 3.26
CA SER A 224 5.59 -23.68 2.94
C SER A 224 4.62 -24.60 2.18
N GLN A 225 3.68 -24.01 1.43
CA GLN A 225 2.70 -24.75 0.63
C GLN A 225 3.08 -24.68 -0.84
N GLN A 226 3.37 -25.82 -1.45
CA GLN A 226 3.66 -25.87 -2.88
C GLN A 226 2.38 -25.63 -3.67
N VAL A 227 2.39 -24.62 -4.51
CA VAL A 227 1.32 -24.32 -5.47
C VAL A 227 1.84 -24.73 -6.84
N SER A 228 1.12 -25.63 -7.51
CA SER A 228 1.41 -25.94 -8.90
C SER A 228 0.82 -24.84 -9.79
N TRP A 229 1.46 -24.56 -10.93
CA TRP A 229 1.06 -23.46 -11.80
C TRP A 229 -0.36 -23.62 -12.38
N ASN A 230 -0.77 -24.87 -12.64
CA ASN A 230 -2.05 -25.21 -13.27
C ASN A 230 -3.07 -25.91 -12.35
N ASP A 231 -2.76 -26.19 -11.07
CA ASP A 231 -3.79 -26.79 -10.19
C ASP A 231 -4.87 -25.80 -9.81
N GLN A 232 -6.07 -26.08 -10.30
CA GLN A 232 -7.31 -25.59 -9.72
C GLN A 232 -7.73 -26.40 -8.46
N ASN A 233 -7.02 -27.49 -8.14
CA ASN A 233 -7.39 -28.36 -7.01
C ASN A 233 -6.97 -27.83 -5.63
N HIS A 234 -5.97 -26.93 -5.55
CA HIS A 234 -5.63 -26.26 -4.29
C HIS A 234 -6.67 -25.23 -3.82
N PHE A 235 -7.74 -25.03 -4.61
CA PHE A 235 -8.86 -24.17 -4.30
C PHE A 235 -9.99 -24.89 -3.54
N THR A 236 -9.88 -26.19 -3.26
CA THR A 236 -10.91 -26.89 -2.49
C THR A 236 -10.95 -26.34 -1.05
N PRO A 237 -12.08 -25.77 -0.59
CA PRO A 237 -12.17 -25.24 0.75
C PRO A 237 -12.16 -26.38 1.77
N GLU A 238 -11.45 -26.18 2.89
CA GLU A 238 -11.57 -27.04 4.06
C GLU A 238 -13.04 -27.04 4.55
N PRO A 239 -13.55 -28.16 5.11
CA PRO A 239 -14.94 -28.25 5.53
C PRO A 239 -15.28 -27.15 6.55
N GLY A 240 -16.23 -26.29 6.21
CA GLY A 240 -16.65 -25.13 7.00
C GLY A 240 -16.20 -23.76 6.47
N TYR A 241 -15.37 -23.72 5.42
CA TYR A 241 -14.93 -22.48 4.78
C TYR A 241 -15.54 -22.31 3.38
N THR A 242 -15.71 -21.06 2.94
CA THR A 242 -16.30 -20.72 1.63
C THR A 242 -15.28 -20.61 0.51
N MET A 243 -14.00 -20.48 0.85
CA MET A 243 -12.88 -20.31 -0.07
C MET A 243 -11.60 -20.90 0.54
N SER A 244 -10.67 -21.34 -0.30
CA SER A 244 -9.35 -21.79 0.17
C SER A 244 -8.54 -20.64 0.76
N SER A 245 -7.58 -20.95 1.64
CA SER A 245 -6.67 -19.96 2.20
C SER A 245 -5.93 -19.18 1.10
N ILE A 246 -5.46 -19.88 0.07
CA ILE A 246 -4.77 -19.32 -1.09
C ILE A 246 -5.68 -18.35 -1.85
N GLU A 247 -6.92 -18.75 -2.14
CA GLU A 247 -7.90 -17.92 -2.83
C GLU A 247 -8.28 -16.67 -2.04
N SER A 248 -8.40 -16.79 -0.72
CA SER A 248 -8.68 -15.65 0.14
C SER A 248 -7.54 -14.63 0.11
N LEU A 249 -6.29 -15.10 0.14
CA LEU A 249 -5.09 -14.27 0.08
C LEU A 249 -4.91 -13.63 -1.28
N THR A 250 -5.04 -14.39 -2.37
CA THR A 250 -4.94 -13.86 -3.74
C THR A 250 -5.99 -12.77 -3.95
N THR A 251 -7.21 -12.99 -3.46
CA THR A 251 -8.30 -12.00 -3.57
C THR A 251 -8.02 -10.75 -2.74
N VAL A 252 -7.51 -10.89 -1.52
CA VAL A 252 -7.17 -9.72 -0.68
C VAL A 252 -6.00 -8.93 -1.26
N VAL A 253 -4.95 -9.60 -1.74
CA VAL A 253 -3.81 -8.95 -2.39
C VAL A 253 -4.24 -8.27 -3.67
N ALA A 254 -5.12 -8.91 -4.46
CA ALA A 254 -5.63 -8.33 -5.70
C ALA A 254 -6.46 -7.06 -5.48
N ASN A 255 -7.18 -6.97 -4.36
CA ASN A 255 -8.06 -5.85 -4.03
C ASN A 255 -7.50 -4.95 -2.92
N LEU A 256 -6.20 -5.04 -2.60
CA LEU A 256 -5.61 -4.37 -1.44
C LEU A 256 -5.77 -2.84 -1.49
N VAL A 257 -5.69 -2.26 -2.69
CA VAL A 257 -5.91 -0.83 -2.93
C VAL A 257 -7.35 -0.43 -2.63
N GLU A 258 -8.32 -1.24 -3.08
CA GLU A 258 -9.75 -1.00 -2.83
C GLU A 258 -10.07 -1.09 -1.33
N ILE A 259 -9.57 -2.14 -0.68
CA ILE A 259 -9.80 -2.38 0.75
C ILE A 259 -9.12 -1.31 1.61
N GLY A 260 -7.93 -0.84 1.22
CA GLY A 260 -7.20 0.20 1.94
C GLY A 260 -7.84 1.59 1.86
N ILE A 261 -8.55 1.88 0.77
CA ILE A 261 -9.14 3.22 0.53
C ILE A 261 -10.60 3.28 0.97
N PHE A 262 -11.35 2.19 0.86
CA PHE A 262 -12.69 2.07 1.43
C PHE A 262 -12.60 1.39 2.80
N PRO A 263 -12.44 2.15 3.91
CA PRO A 263 -12.59 1.57 5.24
C PRO A 263 -13.96 0.90 5.29
N THR A 264 -14.02 -0.32 5.80
CA THR A 264 -15.25 -1.11 5.92
C THR A 264 -16.20 -0.57 7.01
N ALA A 265 -15.82 0.53 7.67
CA ALA A 265 -16.55 1.12 8.78
C ALA A 265 -17.94 1.68 8.41
N PRO A 266 -18.17 2.37 7.27
CA PRO A 266 -19.51 2.74 6.91
C PRO A 266 -20.28 1.55 6.33
N GLN A 267 -19.68 0.37 6.11
CA GLN A 267 -20.41 -0.81 5.61
C GLN A 267 -21.35 -1.41 6.67
N ARG A 268 -21.13 -1.14 7.98
CA ARG A 268 -22.11 -1.44 9.04
C ARG A 268 -23.24 -0.41 9.14
N GLN A 269 -23.01 0.85 8.75
CA GLN A 269 -23.98 1.95 8.88
C GLN A 269 -24.80 2.19 7.59
N LEU A 270 -24.20 1.95 6.42
CA LEU A 270 -24.80 2.12 5.09
C LEU A 270 -25.72 0.96 4.69
N TRP A 271 -25.75 -0.15 5.45
CA TRP A 271 -26.73 -1.23 5.24
C TRP A 271 -28.19 -0.75 5.44
N HIS A 272 -28.39 0.40 6.08
CA HIS A 272 -29.69 1.06 6.21
C HIS A 272 -30.00 2.10 5.11
N MET A 273 -29.04 2.47 4.26
CA MET A 273 -29.21 3.47 3.21
C MET A 273 -29.35 2.78 1.84
N ARG A 274 -30.54 2.19 1.61
CA ARG A 274 -30.93 1.42 0.43
C ARG A 274 -31.15 2.26 -0.86
N TRP A 275 -30.43 3.37 -1.00
CA TRP A 275 -30.64 4.38 -2.05
C TRP A 275 -29.44 4.58 -2.99
N PHE A 276 -28.26 4.02 -2.68
CA PHE A 276 -27.12 4.05 -3.60
C PHE A 276 -27.08 2.73 -4.40
N CYS A 277 -27.60 2.75 -5.62
CA CYS A 277 -27.43 1.66 -6.59
C CYS A 277 -25.97 1.64 -7.07
N LEU A 278 -25.07 1.07 -6.26
CA LEU A 278 -23.78 0.58 -6.70
C LEU A 278 -23.87 -0.95 -6.85
N PRO A 279 -23.22 -1.57 -7.85
CA PRO A 279 -23.38 -3.01 -8.12
C PRO A 279 -23.05 -3.87 -6.90
N ASP A 280 -23.98 -4.75 -6.52
CA ASP A 280 -23.92 -5.60 -5.31
C ASP A 280 -22.71 -6.57 -5.26
N THR A 281 -21.98 -6.72 -6.36
CA THR A 281 -20.87 -7.67 -6.51
C THR A 281 -19.59 -7.25 -5.78
N LEU A 282 -19.31 -5.94 -5.68
CA LEU A 282 -18.06 -5.41 -5.09
C LEU A 282 -18.07 -5.44 -3.56
N PHE A 283 -19.13 -4.93 -2.94
CA PHE A 283 -19.21 -4.81 -1.48
C PHE A 283 -19.49 -6.15 -0.77
N GLY A 284 -20.26 -7.05 -1.39
CA GLY A 284 -20.54 -8.38 -0.85
C GLY A 284 -19.28 -9.25 -0.71
N ARG A 285 -18.37 -9.17 -1.70
CA ARG A 285 -17.09 -9.89 -1.68
C ARG A 285 -16.15 -9.38 -0.59
N ILE A 286 -16.01 -8.06 -0.43
CA ILE A 286 -15.11 -7.45 0.58
C ILE A 286 -15.56 -7.77 2.03
N GLY A 287 -16.87 -7.75 2.29
CA GLY A 287 -17.44 -8.07 3.60
C GLY A 287 -17.39 -9.57 3.97
N SER A 288 -17.40 -10.44 2.96
CA SER A 288 -17.17 -11.89 3.11
C SER A 288 -15.68 -12.18 3.39
N LEU A 289 -14.78 -11.55 2.63
CA LEU A 289 -13.32 -11.70 2.75
C LEU A 289 -12.79 -11.34 4.14
N LYS A 290 -13.24 -10.22 4.74
CA LYS A 290 -12.82 -9.85 6.11
C LYS A 290 -13.32 -10.83 7.18
N ARG A 291 -14.49 -11.46 6.98
CA ARG A 291 -15.02 -12.48 7.90
C ARG A 291 -14.20 -13.76 7.83
N SER A 292 -13.90 -14.24 6.62
CA SER A 292 -13.03 -15.41 6.43
C SER A 292 -11.63 -15.16 6.98
N MET A 293 -11.00 -14.02 6.67
CA MET A 293 -9.62 -13.74 7.11
C MET A 293 -9.51 -13.55 8.63
N ARG A 294 -10.52 -12.95 9.29
CA ARG A 294 -10.55 -12.83 10.76
C ARG A 294 -10.71 -14.19 11.44
N CYS A 295 -11.41 -15.14 10.82
CA CYS A 295 -11.50 -16.51 11.31
C CYS A 295 -10.19 -17.30 11.13
N TYR A 296 -9.38 -16.98 10.12
CA TYR A 296 -8.04 -17.58 9.93
C TYR A 296 -6.97 -16.96 10.85
N LEU A 297 -7.08 -15.68 11.19
CA LEU A 297 -6.09 -14.93 11.98
C LEU A 297 -6.40 -14.89 13.50
N SER A 298 -7.52 -15.47 13.97
CA SER A 298 -7.78 -15.58 15.41
C SER A 298 -6.97 -16.73 16.01
N PRO A 299 -6.31 -16.55 17.17
CA PRO A 299 -5.65 -17.64 17.84
C PRO A 299 -6.72 -18.65 18.29
N ARG A 300 -6.67 -19.88 17.75
CA ARG A 300 -7.50 -20.98 18.26
C ARG A 300 -7.14 -21.21 19.74
N PRO A 301 -8.12 -21.41 20.64
CA PRO A 301 -7.85 -22.18 21.85
C PRO A 301 -7.52 -23.61 21.38
N GLN A 302 -6.24 -23.98 21.47
CA GLN A 302 -5.83 -25.35 21.22
C GLN A 302 -6.44 -26.23 22.33
N HIS A 303 -7.40 -27.07 21.96
CA HIS A 303 -7.66 -28.27 22.73
C HIS A 303 -6.39 -29.12 22.67
N LEU A 304 -5.64 -29.11 23.78
CA LEU A 304 -4.54 -30.04 24.03
C LEU A 304 -5.09 -31.46 24.01
N THR A 305 -4.83 -32.19 22.93
CA THR A 305 -4.70 -33.64 23.01
C THR A 305 -3.67 -34.10 21.98
N THR A 306 -2.66 -34.79 22.49
CA THR A 306 -1.70 -35.65 21.77
C THR A 306 -0.72 -34.98 20.80
N GLN A 307 0.23 -34.22 21.35
CA GLN A 307 1.58 -34.10 20.75
C GLN A 307 2.69 -33.87 21.79
N THR A 308 2.52 -34.40 23.01
CA THR A 308 3.52 -34.31 24.08
C THR A 308 4.56 -35.43 24.08
N SER A 309 4.53 -36.39 23.16
CA SER A 309 5.44 -37.56 23.21
C SER A 309 6.78 -37.41 22.46
N PHE A 310 7.07 -36.27 21.81
CA PHE A 310 8.31 -36.10 21.04
C PHE A 310 9.33 -35.11 21.64
N LEU A 311 8.94 -34.33 22.67
CA LEU A 311 9.82 -33.34 23.32
C LEU A 311 10.29 -33.74 24.73
N GLU A 312 9.94 -34.93 25.23
CA GLU A 312 10.36 -35.43 26.55
C GLU A 312 11.71 -36.19 26.54
N ARG A 313 12.44 -36.23 25.43
CA ARG A 313 13.72 -36.96 25.31
C ARG A 313 14.98 -36.08 25.16
N ALA A 314 14.94 -34.83 25.62
CA ALA A 314 16.13 -34.01 25.82
C ALA A 314 16.37 -33.78 27.32
N ALA A 315 17.49 -34.32 27.82
CA ALA A 315 17.94 -34.31 29.20
C ALA A 315 18.11 -32.88 29.81
N PRO A 316 18.09 -32.74 31.15
CA PRO A 316 17.98 -31.45 31.83
C PRO A 316 19.32 -30.70 31.90
N TRP A 317 19.31 -29.40 31.61
CA TRP A 317 20.43 -28.51 31.93
C TRP A 317 20.26 -27.96 33.36
N PRO A 318 21.33 -27.92 34.16
CA PRO A 318 21.26 -27.59 35.58
C PRO A 318 21.05 -26.09 35.80
N SER A 319 20.27 -25.81 36.84
CA SER A 319 20.05 -24.50 37.44
C SER A 319 21.37 -23.95 38.00
N CYS A 320 21.74 -22.70 37.65
CA CYS A 320 22.49 -21.81 38.54
C CYS A 320 22.68 -20.40 37.95
N LEU A 321 22.59 -19.40 38.85
CA LEU A 321 22.92 -17.96 38.72
C LEU A 321 21.87 -17.14 37.92
N ARG A 322 21.02 -16.26 38.48
CA ARG A 322 21.09 -15.35 39.64
C ARG A 322 22.33 -14.43 39.63
N LEU A 323 22.23 -13.34 38.88
CA LEU A 323 22.49 -11.95 39.29
C LEU A 323 21.79 -10.99 38.32
#